data_AF-A0A945Y042-F1
#
_entry.id   AF-A0A945Y042-F1
#
_cell.length_a   1.000
_cell.length_b   1.000
_cell.length_c   1.000
_cell.angle_alpha   90.00
_cell.angle_beta   90.00
_cell.angle_gamma   90.00
#
_symmetry.space_group_name_H-M   'P 1'
#
loop_
_entity.id
_entity.type
_entity.pdbx_description
1 polymer ?
#
loop_
_entity_poly.entity_id
_entity_poly.type
_entity_poly.pdbx_seq_one_letter_code
_entity_poly.pdbx_strand_id
1 'polypeptide(L)'
;MTRRLLVLPAVFIALLSLTSAPAFADHGVAHNGETADLSKTEDLVQDDVVTVSGHGYAPGSTLTVVQCYIFPATGPADCELSNYGQFVVEVGDDGSATVDYVVNVVDGRCDSTTPCFIVISDGIGASANAIGTEVTFAATEPATTTTAAPATTTAAPTTTAAPVETDTATDDESDSAAAADSDDAETDDGGDGIPGWVLPLALAAVVVGAAVAIRQKK
;
A
#
# COMPACT_ATOMS: atom_id res chain seq x y z
N MET A 1 63.49 -7.99 44.20
CA MET A 1 62.88 -8.78 43.10
C MET A 1 61.59 -9.35 43.70
N THR A 2 60.36 -9.05 43.28
CA THR A 2 59.83 -8.97 41.91
C THR A 2 58.53 -8.15 41.91
N ARG A 3 58.37 -7.41 40.82
CA ARG A 3 57.29 -6.53 40.33
C ARG A 3 55.89 -7.17 40.31
N ARG A 4 54.83 -6.31 40.38
CA ARG A 4 53.48 -6.37 39.74
C ARG A 4 52.34 -6.18 40.76
N LEU A 5 51.26 -5.46 40.49
CA LEU A 5 50.84 -4.49 39.47
C LEU A 5 49.55 -3.88 40.07
N LEU A 6 49.35 -2.57 39.99
CA LEU A 6 48.10 -1.91 40.35
C LEU A 6 46.93 -2.52 39.54
N VAL A 7 45.91 -3.02 40.23
CA VAL A 7 44.62 -3.38 39.62
C VAL A 7 43.70 -2.20 39.84
N LEU A 8 43.48 -1.41 38.79
CA LEU A 8 42.41 -0.41 38.74
C LEU A 8 41.05 -1.11 38.77
N PRO A 9 40.06 -0.62 39.53
CA PRO A 9 38.69 -1.11 39.42
C PRO A 9 38.07 -0.56 38.13
N ALA A 10 37.76 -1.45 37.18
CA ALA A 10 36.95 -1.13 36.01
C ALA A 10 35.50 -0.90 36.47
N VAL A 11 35.13 0.37 36.54
CA VAL A 11 33.74 0.83 36.65
C VAL A 11 33.06 0.50 35.32
N PHE A 12 32.33 -0.62 35.28
CA PHE A 12 31.48 -1.01 34.16
C PHE A 12 30.14 -0.29 34.31
N ILE A 13 30.04 0.92 33.76
CA ILE A 13 28.75 1.62 33.58
C ILE A 13 28.06 0.92 32.41
N ALA A 14 27.14 0.02 32.72
CA ALA A 14 26.19 -0.49 31.75
C ALA A 14 25.25 0.66 31.37
N LEU A 15 25.53 1.32 30.25
CA LEU A 15 24.55 2.16 29.58
C LEU A 15 23.43 1.25 29.05
N LEU A 16 22.36 1.10 29.81
CA LEU A 16 21.04 0.84 29.24
C LEU A 16 20.66 2.09 28.44
N SER A 17 20.91 2.08 27.14
CA SER A 17 20.23 2.97 26.20
C SER A 17 18.76 2.54 26.16
N LEU A 18 18.00 3.03 27.13
CA LEU A 18 16.54 2.99 27.14
C LEU A 18 16.08 3.97 26.04
N THR A 19 16.00 3.49 24.81
CA THR A 19 15.33 4.23 23.73
C THR A 19 13.87 4.29 24.11
N SER A 20 13.45 5.41 24.69
CA SER A 20 12.04 5.73 24.87
C SER A 20 11.42 5.77 23.48
N ALA A 21 10.69 4.71 23.12
CA ALA A 21 9.73 4.81 22.03
C ALA A 21 8.78 5.97 22.38
N PRO A 22 8.49 6.88 21.44
CA PRO A 22 7.42 7.84 21.62
C PRO A 22 6.14 7.04 21.93
N ALA A 23 5.53 7.31 23.08
CA ALA A 23 4.20 6.83 23.39
C ALA A 23 3.24 7.59 22.46
N PHE A 24 3.01 7.01 21.29
CA PHE A 24 1.96 7.48 20.40
C PHE A 24 0.63 7.27 21.11
N ALA A 25 -0.27 8.24 20.98
CA ALA A 25 -1.60 8.13 21.52
C ALA A 25 -2.31 7.00 20.78
N ASP A 26 -2.41 5.85 21.42
CA ASP A 26 -3.29 4.78 20.98
C ASP A 26 -4.72 5.32 21.11
N HIS A 27 -5.34 5.58 19.95
CA HIS A 27 -6.72 6.05 19.86
C HIS A 27 -7.71 4.87 19.79
N GLY A 28 -7.22 3.64 20.02
CA GLY A 28 -7.94 2.37 20.05
C GLY A 28 -9.00 2.25 21.14
N VAL A 29 -10.21 1.79 20.77
CA VAL A 29 -11.09 1.07 21.69
C VAL A 29 -10.62 -0.38 21.69
N ALA A 30 -9.57 -0.68 22.44
CA ALA A 30 -9.13 -2.04 22.68
C ALA A 30 -10.26 -2.81 23.40
N HIS A 31 -10.64 -3.95 22.86
CA HIS A 31 -11.59 -4.85 23.49
C HIS A 31 -10.79 -6.01 24.05
N ASN A 32 -10.38 -5.95 25.32
CA ASN A 32 -9.53 -6.91 26.07
C ASN A 32 -8.08 -6.48 26.30
N GLY A 33 -7.72 -5.25 25.96
CA GLY A 33 -6.42 -4.65 26.32
C GLY A 33 -5.32 -4.90 25.28
N GLU A 34 -5.73 -5.12 24.04
CA GLU A 34 -4.85 -5.11 22.87
C GLU A 34 -4.10 -3.78 22.77
N THR A 35 -2.92 -3.84 22.17
CA THR A 35 -2.09 -2.67 21.86
C THR A 35 -1.44 -2.86 20.49
N ALA A 36 -1.01 -1.76 19.88
CA ALA A 36 -0.28 -1.80 18.63
C ALA A 36 0.91 -0.84 18.64
N ASP A 37 1.99 -1.27 17.97
CA ASP A 37 3.20 -0.48 17.76
C ASP A 37 3.47 -0.36 16.25
N LEU A 38 3.76 0.87 15.81
CA LEU A 38 4.14 1.18 14.44
C LEU A 38 5.58 1.68 14.38
N SER A 39 6.35 1.23 13.39
CA SER A 39 7.73 1.68 13.20
C SER A 39 7.84 3.16 12.83
N LYS A 40 6.79 3.74 12.24
CA LYS A 40 6.69 5.15 11.82
C LYS A 40 5.21 5.56 11.78
N THR A 41 4.90 6.75 12.26
CA THR A 41 3.52 7.30 12.30
C THR A 41 3.42 8.72 11.74
N GLU A 42 4.54 9.41 11.54
CA GLU A 42 4.57 10.79 11.07
C GLU A 42 5.41 10.92 9.81
N ASP A 43 5.17 11.98 9.04
CA ASP A 43 5.89 12.27 7.80
C ASP A 43 5.93 11.07 6.83
N LEU A 44 4.83 10.31 6.79
CA LEU A 44 4.66 9.21 5.84
C LEU A 44 4.54 9.76 4.42
N VAL A 45 5.01 8.99 3.45
CA VAL A 45 4.79 9.26 2.03
C VAL A 45 4.12 8.06 1.36
N GLN A 46 3.64 8.25 0.13
CA GLN A 46 3.08 7.16 -0.66
C GLN A 46 4.06 5.98 -0.73
N ASP A 47 3.52 4.77 -0.55
CA ASP A 47 4.25 3.49 -0.59
C ASP A 47 5.29 3.29 0.53
N ASP A 48 5.31 4.14 1.57
CA ASP A 48 6.11 3.87 2.76
C ASP A 48 5.69 2.52 3.36
N VAL A 49 6.70 1.73 3.75
CA VAL A 49 6.49 0.45 4.45
C VAL A 49 6.61 0.70 5.95
N VAL A 50 5.53 0.41 6.69
CA VAL A 50 5.47 0.52 8.14
C VAL A 50 5.34 -0.87 8.73
N THR A 51 6.25 -1.23 9.62
CA THR A 51 6.11 -2.46 10.41
C THR A 51 5.06 -2.22 11.48
N VAL A 52 3.99 -3.01 11.45
CA VAL A 52 2.87 -2.97 12.40
C VAL A 52 2.98 -4.21 13.28
N SER A 53 3.03 -4.00 14.60
CA SER A 53 3.00 -5.08 15.60
C SER A 53 1.75 -4.95 16.45
N GLY A 54 0.96 -6.02 16.52
CA GLY A 54 -0.20 -6.13 17.41
C GLY A 54 0.11 -7.05 18.58
N HIS A 55 -0.42 -6.73 19.75
CA HIS A 55 -0.23 -7.49 20.99
C HIS A 55 -1.53 -7.68 21.75
N GLY A 56 -1.65 -8.79 22.48
CA GLY A 56 -2.82 -9.10 23.31
C GLY A 56 -3.96 -9.78 22.56
N TYR A 57 -3.75 -10.16 21.31
CA TYR A 57 -4.75 -10.86 20.49
C TYR A 57 -4.80 -12.35 20.84
N ALA A 58 -5.92 -13.00 20.50
CA ALA A 58 -6.07 -14.43 20.70
C ALA A 58 -5.09 -15.23 19.81
N PRO A 59 -4.29 -16.15 20.37
CA PRO A 59 -3.41 -17.01 19.57
C PRO A 59 -4.15 -17.80 18.49
N GLY A 60 -3.54 -17.91 17.31
CA GLY A 60 -4.12 -18.58 16.14
C GLY A 60 -5.28 -17.82 15.46
N SER A 61 -5.63 -16.63 15.95
CA SER A 61 -6.54 -15.74 15.23
C SER A 61 -5.82 -15.10 14.03
N THR A 62 -6.60 -14.57 13.10
CA THR A 62 -6.08 -13.89 11.91
C THR A 62 -6.32 -12.39 12.06
N LEU A 63 -5.25 -11.61 12.03
CA LEU A 63 -5.33 -10.16 12.01
C LEU A 63 -5.23 -9.63 10.58
N THR A 64 -5.98 -8.57 10.32
CA THR A 64 -5.88 -7.76 9.11
C THR A 64 -5.40 -6.37 9.49
N VAL A 65 -4.51 -5.82 8.67
CA VAL A 65 -4.12 -4.42 8.78
C VAL A 65 -4.71 -3.63 7.61
N VAL A 66 -5.35 -2.52 7.93
CA VAL A 66 -6.02 -1.64 6.97
C VAL A 66 -5.86 -0.18 7.36
N GLN A 67 -5.75 0.70 6.39
CA GLN A 67 -5.75 2.13 6.60
C GLN A 67 -7.19 2.66 6.61
N CYS A 68 -7.59 3.35 7.67
CA CYS A 68 -8.92 3.92 7.82
C CYS A 68 -8.90 5.44 8.00
N TYR A 69 -9.82 6.14 7.33
CA TYR A 69 -9.99 7.59 7.42
C TYR A 69 -10.62 8.02 8.75
N ILE A 70 -11.35 7.11 9.38
CA ILE A 70 -12.04 7.33 10.65
C ILE A 70 -11.82 6.11 11.52
N PHE A 71 -11.60 6.34 12.81
CA PHE A 71 -11.55 5.29 13.83
C PHE A 71 -12.40 5.67 15.06
N PRO A 72 -13.20 4.75 15.62
CA PRO A 72 -13.44 3.38 15.18
C PRO A 72 -14.19 3.32 13.83
N ALA A 73 -13.76 2.43 12.94
CA ALA A 73 -14.41 2.22 11.65
C ALA A 73 -15.77 1.54 11.83
N THR A 74 -16.81 2.08 11.19
CA THR A 74 -18.17 1.54 11.25
C THR A 74 -18.50 0.62 10.07
N GLY A 75 -17.73 0.74 8.98
CA GLY A 75 -17.87 -0.11 7.81
C GLY A 75 -16.78 0.12 6.76
N PRO A 76 -16.87 -0.57 5.61
CA PRO A 76 -15.84 -0.55 4.57
C PRO A 76 -15.59 0.83 3.95
N ALA A 77 -16.61 1.71 3.92
CA ALA A 77 -16.48 3.05 3.37
C ALA A 77 -15.57 3.98 4.21
N ASP A 78 -15.29 3.61 5.46
CA ASP A 78 -14.44 4.38 6.35
C ASP A 78 -12.94 4.08 6.11
N CYS A 79 -12.61 3.16 5.21
CA CYS A 79 -11.25 2.68 5.00
C CYS A 79 -10.80 2.67 3.54
N GLU A 80 -9.48 2.68 3.35
CA GLU A 80 -8.81 2.51 2.06
C GLU A 80 -8.69 1.01 1.76
N LEU A 81 -9.48 0.54 0.79
CA LEU A 81 -9.64 -0.88 0.51
C LEU A 81 -8.87 -1.38 -0.71
N SER A 82 -8.10 -0.52 -1.39
CA SER A 82 -7.30 -0.93 -2.56
C SER A 82 -6.35 -2.08 -2.23
N ASN A 83 -5.85 -2.12 -0.99
CA ASN A 83 -4.93 -3.15 -0.52
C ASN A 83 -5.56 -4.13 0.49
N TYR A 84 -6.90 -4.15 0.60
CA TYR A 84 -7.58 -5.00 1.57
C TYR A 84 -7.32 -6.49 1.31
N GLY A 85 -7.03 -7.24 2.38
CA GLY A 85 -6.71 -8.67 2.32
C GLY A 85 -5.28 -9.00 1.88
N GLN A 86 -4.46 -8.00 1.54
CA GLN A 86 -3.05 -8.21 1.23
C GLN A 86 -2.17 -8.30 2.49
N PHE A 87 -2.58 -7.61 3.56
CA PHE A 87 -1.84 -7.54 4.83
C PHE A 87 -2.58 -8.30 5.92
N VAL A 88 -2.38 -9.61 5.92
CA VAL A 88 -3.02 -10.55 6.82
C VAL A 88 -1.95 -11.40 7.51
N VAL A 89 -2.07 -11.59 8.82
CA VAL A 89 -1.09 -12.34 9.62
C VAL A 89 -1.79 -13.17 10.69
N GLU A 90 -1.26 -14.37 10.95
CA GLU A 90 -1.73 -15.21 12.06
C GLU A 90 -1.05 -14.79 13.37
N VAL A 91 -1.82 -14.74 14.45
CA VAL A 91 -1.30 -14.40 15.79
C VAL A 91 -0.55 -15.59 16.38
N GLY A 92 0.68 -15.35 16.81
CA GLY A 92 1.52 -16.35 17.46
C GLY A 92 0.99 -16.78 18.84
N ASP A 93 1.60 -17.82 19.39
CA ASP A 93 1.25 -18.37 20.71
C ASP A 93 1.44 -17.36 21.86
N ASP A 94 2.25 -16.32 21.65
CA ASP A 94 2.46 -15.22 22.61
C ASP A 94 1.40 -14.11 22.52
N GLY A 95 0.40 -14.26 21.65
CA GLY A 95 -0.66 -13.28 21.44
C GLY A 95 -0.19 -12.06 20.63
N SER A 96 0.90 -12.19 19.88
CA SER A 96 1.43 -11.13 19.03
C SER A 96 1.47 -11.49 17.54
N ALA A 97 1.46 -10.46 16.69
CA ALA A 97 1.68 -10.61 15.26
C ALA A 97 2.37 -9.38 14.70
N THR A 98 3.20 -9.56 13.67
CA THR A 98 3.88 -8.47 12.98
C THR A 98 3.68 -8.59 11.47
N VAL A 99 3.38 -7.47 10.81
CA VAL A 99 3.25 -7.40 9.35
C VAL A 99 3.81 -6.08 8.84
N ASP A 100 4.46 -6.12 7.69
CA ASP A 100 4.89 -4.92 6.97
C ASP A 100 3.74 -4.41 6.11
N TYR A 101 3.20 -3.24 6.45
CA TYR A 101 2.06 -2.60 5.79
C TYR A 101 2.53 -1.48 4.86
N VAL A 102 2.00 -1.43 3.64
CA VAL A 102 2.29 -0.36 2.68
C VAL A 102 1.20 0.69 2.77
N VAL A 103 1.57 1.92 3.13
CA VAL A 103 0.62 3.04 3.30
C VAL A 103 0.30 3.72 1.96
N ASN A 104 -0.92 4.23 1.84
CA ASN A 104 -1.36 5.00 0.67
C ASN A 104 -1.68 6.44 1.06
N VAL A 105 -1.27 7.39 0.23
CA VAL A 105 -1.80 8.75 0.26
C VAL A 105 -3.13 8.75 -0.49
N VAL A 106 -4.17 9.25 0.16
CA VAL A 106 -5.51 9.41 -0.41
C VAL A 106 -5.91 10.87 -0.29
N ASP A 107 -5.96 11.57 -1.44
CA ASP A 107 -6.27 12.99 -1.50
C ASP A 107 -7.58 13.34 -0.76
N GLY A 108 -7.49 14.25 0.21
CA GLY A 108 -8.59 14.75 1.02
C GLY A 108 -9.14 13.76 2.06
N ARG A 109 -8.42 12.65 2.32
CA ARG A 109 -8.87 11.59 3.25
C ARG A 109 -7.76 11.02 4.11
N CYS A 110 -6.59 10.81 3.52
CA CYS A 110 -5.38 10.50 4.25
C CYS A 110 -4.17 11.08 3.51
N ASP A 111 -3.86 12.32 3.82
CA ASP A 111 -2.85 13.11 3.13
C ASP A 111 -2.16 14.08 4.10
N SER A 112 -1.32 14.96 3.58
CA SER A 112 -0.56 15.91 4.39
C SER A 112 -1.40 16.91 5.19
N THR A 113 -2.69 17.01 4.89
CA THR A 113 -3.64 17.91 5.55
C THR A 113 -4.67 17.17 6.39
N THR A 114 -4.80 15.86 6.18
CA THR A 114 -5.83 15.02 6.79
C THR A 114 -5.16 13.77 7.39
N PRO A 115 -4.97 13.72 8.73
CA PRO A 115 -4.49 12.51 9.38
C PRO A 115 -5.51 11.37 9.20
N CYS A 116 -5.02 10.14 9.29
CA CYS A 116 -5.88 8.96 9.29
C CYS A 116 -5.30 7.89 10.22
N PHE A 117 -5.82 6.66 10.18
CA PHE A 117 -5.47 5.60 11.12
C PHE A 117 -4.95 4.37 10.40
N ILE A 118 -3.90 3.75 10.92
CA ILE A 118 -3.57 2.36 10.60
C ILE A 118 -4.25 1.49 11.65
N VAL A 119 -5.13 0.60 11.18
CA VAL A 119 -5.99 -0.22 12.02
C VAL A 119 -5.57 -1.67 11.90
N ILE A 120 -5.31 -2.30 13.04
CA ILE A 120 -5.07 -3.74 13.16
C ILE A 120 -6.26 -4.37 13.87
N SER A 121 -6.87 -5.37 13.24
CA SER A 121 -8.10 -5.99 13.76
C SER A 121 -8.23 -7.47 13.43
N ASP A 122 -9.00 -8.19 14.26
CA ASP A 122 -9.37 -9.60 14.04
C ASP A 122 -10.70 -9.78 13.26
N GLY A 123 -11.18 -8.70 12.65
CA GLY A 123 -12.43 -8.67 11.88
C GLY A 123 -12.77 -7.27 11.36
N ILE A 124 -13.93 -7.13 10.70
CA ILE A 124 -14.49 -5.84 10.27
C ILE A 124 -15.76 -5.52 11.06
N GLY A 125 -15.87 -4.27 11.52
CA GLY A 125 -17.08 -3.70 12.12
C GLY A 125 -16.96 -3.50 13.63
N ALA A 126 -18.01 -2.94 14.22
CA ALA A 126 -18.01 -2.48 15.62
C ALA A 126 -17.80 -3.57 16.68
N SER A 127 -17.83 -4.85 16.30
CA SER A 127 -17.57 -5.98 17.18
C SER A 127 -16.16 -6.57 17.05
N ALA A 128 -15.36 -6.06 16.11
CA ALA A 128 -13.98 -6.51 15.94
C ALA A 128 -13.11 -5.95 17.07
N ASN A 129 -12.15 -6.73 17.53
CA ASN A 129 -11.10 -6.22 18.41
C ASN A 129 -10.13 -5.45 17.53
N ALA A 130 -10.11 -4.12 17.67
CA ALA A 130 -9.39 -3.24 16.76
C ALA A 130 -8.63 -2.16 17.51
N ILE A 131 -7.39 -1.95 17.10
CA ILE A 131 -6.55 -0.82 17.53
C ILE A 131 -6.31 0.07 16.33
N GLY A 132 -6.51 1.38 16.51
CA GLY A 132 -6.27 2.39 15.50
C GLY A 132 -5.18 3.34 15.96
N THR A 133 -4.06 3.36 15.24
CA THR A 133 -2.97 4.31 15.49
C THR A 133 -3.08 5.44 14.48
N GLU A 134 -3.21 6.68 14.96
CA GLU A 134 -3.23 7.85 14.09
C GLU A 134 -1.87 8.03 13.40
N VAL A 135 -1.90 8.37 12.12
CA VAL A 135 -0.73 8.63 11.29
C VAL A 135 -0.90 9.91 10.47
N THR A 136 0.22 10.58 10.20
CA THR A 136 0.30 11.81 9.40
C THR A 136 1.24 11.64 8.22
N PHE A 137 0.95 12.37 7.14
CA PHE A 137 1.73 12.33 5.90
C PHE A 137 2.51 13.63 5.71
N ALA A 138 3.68 13.50 5.11
CA ALA A 138 4.51 14.65 4.76
C ALA A 138 3.83 15.49 3.67
N ALA A 139 3.98 16.81 3.75
CA ALA A 139 3.57 17.69 2.66
C ALA A 139 4.32 17.33 1.38
N THR A 140 3.59 17.08 0.30
CA THR A 140 4.19 16.92 -1.03
C THR A 140 4.79 18.26 -1.43
N GLU A 141 6.13 18.34 -1.46
CA GLU A 141 6.79 19.51 -2.03
C GLU A 141 6.41 19.61 -3.51
N PRO A 142 5.94 20.77 -4.00
CA PRO A 142 5.58 20.89 -5.40
C PRO A 142 6.80 20.55 -6.25
N ALA A 143 6.65 19.58 -7.16
CA ALA A 143 7.71 19.19 -8.07
C ALA A 143 8.26 20.44 -8.76
N THR A 144 9.54 20.74 -8.53
CA THR A 144 10.23 21.84 -9.20
C THR A 144 10.37 21.48 -10.68
N THR A 145 9.41 21.92 -11.49
CA THR A 145 9.51 21.82 -12.94
C THR A 145 10.61 22.77 -13.40
N THR A 146 11.82 22.24 -13.60
CA THR A 146 12.87 22.96 -14.30
C THR A 146 12.46 23.05 -15.77
N THR A 147 11.78 24.13 -16.14
CA THR A 147 11.52 24.45 -17.55
C THR A 147 12.88 24.70 -18.20
N ALA A 148 13.32 23.80 -19.07
CA ALA A 148 14.52 24.01 -19.87
C ALA A 148 14.36 25.32 -20.66
N ALA A 149 15.31 26.23 -20.50
CA ALA A 149 15.33 27.47 -21.27
C ALA A 149 15.36 27.12 -22.78
N PRO A 150 14.57 27.80 -23.63
CA PRO A 150 14.58 27.54 -25.06
C PRO A 150 16.00 27.74 -25.59
N ALA A 151 16.55 26.70 -26.23
CA ALA A 151 17.84 26.79 -26.90
C ALA A 151 17.72 27.78 -28.06
N THR A 152 18.31 28.96 -27.91
CA THR A 152 18.51 29.90 -29.01
C THR A 152 19.51 29.31 -29.98
N THR A 153 19.01 28.67 -31.04
CA THR A 153 19.84 28.28 -32.18
C THR A 153 20.12 29.53 -33.00
N THR A 154 21.31 30.10 -32.84
CA THR A 154 21.81 31.12 -33.76
C THR A 154 22.09 30.47 -35.11
N ALA A 155 21.27 30.79 -36.12
CA ALA A 155 21.55 30.40 -37.49
C ALA A 155 22.86 31.04 -37.97
N ALA A 156 23.77 30.22 -38.49
CA ALA A 156 24.96 30.68 -39.18
C ALA A 156 24.56 31.43 -40.48
N PRO A 157 25.36 32.42 -40.93
CA PRO A 157 25.05 33.16 -42.15
C PRO A 157 25.12 32.25 -43.38
N THR A 158 24.00 32.11 -44.08
CA THR A 158 23.91 31.42 -45.36
C THR A 158 24.66 32.23 -46.43
N THR A 159 25.70 31.65 -47.03
CA THR A 159 26.36 32.22 -48.21
C THR A 159 25.53 31.84 -49.43
N THR A 160 24.89 32.84 -50.06
CA THR A 160 24.15 32.68 -51.32
C THR A 160 25.10 32.46 -52.48
N ALA A 161 25.05 31.27 -53.09
CA ALA A 161 25.51 31.02 -54.45
C ALA A 161 24.28 30.79 -55.33
N ALA A 162 24.19 31.53 -56.44
CA ALA A 162 23.17 31.41 -57.47
C ALA A 162 23.73 30.60 -58.68
N PRO A 163 22.90 30.26 -59.67
CA PRO A 163 22.22 28.97 -59.83
C PRO A 163 22.85 28.13 -60.95
N VAL A 164 22.59 26.81 -60.96
CA VAL A 164 22.76 25.99 -62.17
C VAL A 164 21.52 25.13 -62.35
N GLU A 165 21.05 25.14 -63.59
CA GLU A 165 19.83 24.57 -64.12
C GLU A 165 19.73 23.05 -63.97
N THR A 166 18.45 22.66 -63.92
CA THR A 166 17.81 21.35 -64.04
C THR A 166 18.45 20.41 -65.08
N ASP A 167 18.61 19.14 -64.70
CA ASP A 167 18.39 18.04 -65.63
C ASP A 167 17.79 16.80 -64.95
N THR A 168 16.89 16.20 -65.70
CA THR A 168 15.90 15.14 -65.45
C THR A 168 16.48 13.71 -65.44
N ALA A 169 15.96 12.82 -64.58
CA ALA A 169 15.69 11.38 -64.79
C ALA A 169 15.36 10.75 -63.41
N THR A 170 14.13 10.29 -63.12
CA THR A 170 13.48 8.99 -63.43
C THR A 170 14.23 7.76 -62.88
N ASP A 171 13.43 6.89 -62.23
CA ASP A 171 13.73 5.53 -61.76
C ASP A 171 14.56 5.46 -60.44
N ASP A 172 14.28 4.60 -59.46
CA ASP A 172 13.53 3.36 -59.42
C ASP A 172 13.17 3.08 -57.95
N GLU A 173 11.91 2.72 -57.68
CA GLU A 173 11.50 2.09 -56.41
C GLU A 173 11.95 0.62 -56.44
N SER A 174 12.89 0.26 -55.59
CA SER A 174 13.19 -1.14 -55.25
C SER A 174 14.00 -1.17 -53.95
N ASP A 175 13.48 -1.74 -52.86
CA ASP A 175 13.20 -3.15 -52.57
C ASP A 175 14.28 -3.65 -51.60
N SER A 176 13.88 -3.98 -50.37
CA SER A 176 14.46 -5.06 -49.57
C SER A 176 13.63 -5.26 -48.32
N ALA A 177 12.69 -6.18 -48.48
CA ALA A 177 12.08 -6.98 -47.45
C ALA A 177 13.11 -7.72 -46.58
N ALA A 178 12.75 -7.94 -45.32
CA ALA A 178 12.93 -9.24 -44.69
C ALA A 178 11.80 -9.45 -43.68
N ALA A 179 10.83 -10.25 -44.11
CA ALA A 179 9.82 -10.87 -43.30
C ALA A 179 10.40 -12.08 -42.55
N ALA A 180 9.81 -12.36 -41.40
CA ALA A 180 9.45 -13.69 -40.91
C ALA A 180 8.25 -13.40 -39.99
N ASP A 181 6.99 -13.65 -40.37
CA ASP A 181 6.39 -14.86 -40.93
C ASP A 181 6.73 -16.12 -40.14
N SER A 182 5.77 -16.52 -39.31
CA SER A 182 5.32 -17.90 -39.26
C SER A 182 3.86 -17.87 -38.87
N ASP A 183 3.04 -17.92 -39.91
CA ASP A 183 1.62 -18.28 -39.89
C ASP A 183 1.37 -19.65 -39.25
N ASP A 184 0.18 -19.73 -38.66
CA ASP A 184 -0.82 -20.80 -38.71
C ASP A 184 -0.43 -22.27 -38.49
N ALA A 185 -1.15 -22.86 -37.53
CA ALA A 185 -1.93 -24.04 -37.85
C ALA A 185 -3.31 -23.94 -37.19
N GLU A 186 -4.32 -23.65 -38.00
CA GLU A 186 -5.72 -23.95 -37.70
C GLU A 186 -5.94 -25.47 -37.63
N THR A 187 -6.83 -25.89 -36.74
CA THR A 187 -7.99 -26.74 -37.09
C THR A 187 -9.06 -26.58 -36.01
N ASP A 188 -10.10 -25.82 -36.36
CA ASP A 188 -11.51 -26.22 -36.35
C ASP A 188 -11.88 -27.45 -35.50
N ASP A 189 -12.65 -27.22 -34.42
CA ASP A 189 -13.82 -28.05 -34.13
C ASP A 189 -14.86 -27.20 -33.38
N GLY A 190 -16.08 -27.21 -33.90
CA GLY A 190 -17.11 -26.22 -33.65
C GLY A 190 -17.75 -26.25 -32.26
N GLY A 191 -18.46 -25.16 -31.94
CA GLY A 191 -19.30 -25.10 -30.75
C GLY A 191 -19.85 -23.72 -30.46
N ASP A 192 -20.94 -23.38 -31.14
CA ASP A 192 -22.01 -22.48 -30.70
C ASP A 192 -21.65 -21.06 -30.24
N GLY A 193 -21.85 -20.11 -31.16
CA GLY A 193 -21.86 -18.70 -30.87
C GLY A 193 -22.92 -18.31 -29.84
N ILE A 194 -22.51 -17.47 -28.88
CA ILE A 194 -23.41 -16.59 -28.14
C ILE A 194 -22.72 -15.24 -28.05
N PRO A 195 -23.26 -14.16 -28.67
CA PRO A 195 -22.70 -12.82 -28.50
C PRO A 195 -22.89 -12.38 -27.04
N GLY A 196 -22.06 -11.44 -26.60
CA GLY A 196 -22.11 -10.86 -25.26
C GLY A 196 -23.46 -10.22 -24.90
N TRP A 197 -23.46 -9.39 -23.85
CA TRP A 197 -24.57 -8.49 -23.52
C TRP A 197 -25.82 -9.16 -22.89
N VAL A 198 -25.69 -10.08 -21.93
CA VAL A 198 -26.76 -10.28 -20.92
C VAL A 198 -26.22 -11.01 -19.69
N LEU A 199 -26.00 -10.28 -18.58
CA LEU A 199 -25.87 -10.89 -17.26
C LEU A 199 -27.18 -10.63 -16.49
N PRO A 200 -28.05 -11.63 -16.28
CA PRO A 200 -29.26 -11.45 -15.51
C PRO A 200 -28.94 -11.42 -14.01
N LEU A 201 -29.32 -10.32 -13.37
CA LEU A 201 -29.57 -10.23 -11.93
C LEU A 201 -30.53 -11.37 -11.52
N ALA A 202 -30.03 -12.34 -10.76
CA ALA A 202 -30.84 -13.37 -10.12
C ALA A 202 -30.52 -13.45 -8.62
N LEU A 203 -31.40 -12.77 -7.86
CA LEU A 203 -31.87 -13.05 -6.50
C LEU A 203 -31.42 -14.37 -5.83
N ALA A 204 -30.92 -14.23 -4.61
CA ALA A 204 -31.22 -15.16 -3.52
C ALA A 204 -31.51 -14.37 -2.24
N ALA A 205 -32.79 -14.08 -2.02
CA ALA A 205 -33.30 -13.71 -0.71
C ALA A 205 -33.36 -14.98 0.16
N VAL A 206 -32.57 -15.04 1.23
CA VAL A 206 -32.74 -16.03 2.29
C VAL A 206 -33.45 -15.34 3.45
N VAL A 207 -34.78 -15.43 3.44
CA VAL A 207 -35.62 -15.20 4.63
C VAL A 207 -36.00 -16.57 5.17
N VAL A 208 -35.42 -16.96 6.29
CA VAL A 208 -35.98 -18.02 7.15
C VAL A 208 -36.16 -17.42 8.54
N GLY A 209 -37.40 -17.08 8.85
CA GLY A 209 -37.84 -16.86 10.22
C GLY A 209 -38.14 -18.21 10.89
N ALA A 210 -37.71 -18.35 12.14
CA ALA A 210 -38.34 -19.25 13.11
C ALA A 210 -38.22 -18.63 14.50
N ALA A 211 -39.33 -18.06 14.97
CA ALA A 211 -39.54 -17.76 16.38
C ALA A 211 -39.85 -19.07 17.13
N VAL A 212 -39.11 -19.38 18.19
CA VAL A 212 -39.61 -20.21 19.29
C VAL A 212 -39.12 -19.63 20.62
N ALA A 213 -40.07 -19.07 21.36
CA ALA A 213 -39.94 -18.75 22.77
C ALA A 213 -39.77 -20.04 23.59
N ILE A 214 -38.77 -20.09 24.48
CA ILE A 214 -38.74 -21.05 25.58
C ILE A 214 -38.79 -20.27 26.90
N ARG A 215 -39.81 -20.65 27.68
CA ARG A 215 -40.23 -20.12 28.97
C ARG A 215 -39.21 -20.35 30.08
N GLN A 216 -39.35 -19.50 31.09
CA GLN A 216 -38.85 -19.63 32.46
C GLN A 216 -38.90 -21.05 33.06
N LYS A 217 -37.84 -21.35 33.83
CA LYS A 217 -37.76 -22.03 35.16
C LYS A 217 -36.26 -22.22 35.42
N LYS A 218 -35.65 -21.83 36.54
CA LYS A 218 -36.05 -21.93 37.95
C LYS A 218 -35.22 -20.93 38.77
#